data_AF-A0A386ZLH5-F1
#
_entry.id   AF-A0A386ZLH5-F1
#
_cell.length_a   1.000
_cell.length_b   1.000
_cell.length_c   1.000
_cell.angle_alpha   90.00
_cell.angle_beta   90.00
_cell.angle_gamma   90.00
#
_symmetry.space_group_name_H-M   'P 1'
#
loop_
_entity.id
_entity.type
_entity.pdbx_description
1 polymer ?
#
loop_
_entity_poly.entity_id
_entity_poly.type
_entity_poly.pdbx_seq_one_letter_code
_entity_poly.pdbx_strand_id
1 'polypeptide(L)'
;MRFFALMLDVAAELTERGVIVLMPFRVVPAAEQDGEIKARLDQLHLRKIALSDRVVVVTDSSLYTGPSTQAEIAYAFDNGKPVSWALRETAGGVR
;
A
#
# COMPACT_ATOMS: atom_id res chain seq x y z
N MET A 1 10.83 1.10 -1.05
CA MET A 1 9.57 0.35 -1.02
C MET A 1 9.45 -0.40 -2.33
N ARG A 2 9.21 -1.73 -2.30
CA ARG A 2 9.37 -2.61 -3.48
C ARG A 2 8.51 -2.20 -4.67
N PHE A 3 7.22 -1.94 -4.46
CA PHE A 3 6.26 -1.69 -5.54
C PHE A 3 5.92 -0.20 -5.74
N PHE A 4 6.79 0.72 -5.32
CA PHE A 4 6.45 2.16 -5.29
C PHE A 4 6.06 2.71 -6.66
N ALA A 5 6.82 2.38 -7.72
CA ALA A 5 6.51 2.82 -9.07
C ALA A 5 5.13 2.29 -9.54
N LEU A 6 4.89 1.00 -9.36
CA LEU A 6 3.61 0.37 -9.72
C LEU A 6 2.43 0.94 -8.93
N MET A 7 2.65 1.32 -7.67
CA MET A 7 1.64 2.00 -6.86
C MET A 7 1.33 3.41 -7.39
N LEU A 8 2.33 4.13 -7.90
CA LEU A 8 2.09 5.43 -8.55
C LEU A 8 1.28 5.27 -9.84
N ASP A 9 1.56 4.24 -10.65
CA ASP A 9 0.80 3.97 -11.86
C ASP A 9 -0.67 3.66 -11.53
N VAL A 10 -0.92 2.77 -10.57
CA VAL A 10 -2.28 2.44 -10.09
C VAL A 10 -2.97 3.67 -9.50
N ALA A 11 -2.24 4.51 -8.76
CA ALA A 11 -2.79 5.74 -8.19
C ALA A 11 -3.17 6.75 -9.28
N ALA A 12 -2.34 6.90 -10.32
CA ALA A 12 -2.64 7.75 -11.46
C ALA A 12 -3.91 7.27 -12.19
N GLU A 13 -3.98 5.98 -12.54
CA GLU A 13 -5.15 5.36 -13.16
C GLU A 13 -6.44 5.57 -12.32
N LEU A 14 -6.35 5.44 -10.99
CA LEU A 14 -7.48 5.67 -10.09
C LEU A 14 -7.88 7.15 -10.04
N THR A 15 -6.90 8.04 -9.99
CA THR A 15 -7.10 9.48 -9.93
C THR A 15 -7.76 10.01 -11.21
N GLU A 16 -7.34 9.51 -12.38
CA GLU A 16 -7.96 9.83 -13.67
C GLU A 16 -9.45 9.44 -13.73
N ARG A 17 -9.85 8.43 -12.94
CA ARG A 17 -11.25 8.01 -12.77
C ARG A 17 -11.99 8.79 -11.68
N GLY A 18 -11.40 9.84 -11.12
CA GLY A 18 -12.00 10.67 -10.07
C GLY A 18 -11.93 10.07 -8.65
N VAL A 19 -11.10 9.03 -8.43
CA VAL A 19 -10.92 8.42 -7.10
C VAL A 19 -9.87 9.19 -6.30
N ILE A 20 -10.18 9.54 -5.05
CA ILE A 20 -9.20 10.09 -4.10
C ILE A 20 -8.30 8.95 -3.61
N VAL A 21 -6.98 9.08 -3.77
CA VAL A 21 -6.02 8.04 -3.39
C VAL A 21 -5.19 8.48 -2.17
N LEU A 22 -5.25 7.69 -1.10
CA LEU A 22 -4.41 7.85 0.09
C LEU A 22 -3.26 6.84 0.06
N MET A 23 -2.04 7.28 -0.27
CA MET A 23 -0.88 6.39 -0.42
C MET A 23 0.10 6.43 0.78
N PRO A 24 0.84 5.34 1.04
CA PRO A 24 2.02 5.37 1.91
C PRO A 24 3.24 5.93 1.14
N PHE A 25 3.78 7.07 1.57
CA PHE A 25 4.91 7.72 0.87
C PHE A 25 6.26 7.59 1.59
N ARG A 26 6.25 7.38 2.90
CA ARG A 26 7.48 7.33 3.70
C ARG A 26 7.88 5.89 3.98
N VAL A 27 9.15 5.59 3.74
CA VAL A 27 9.81 4.34 4.15
C VAL A 27 10.71 4.65 5.32
N VAL A 28 10.60 3.86 6.38
CA VAL A 28 11.52 3.92 7.51
C VAL A 28 12.73 3.04 7.20
N PRO A 29 13.98 3.51 7.43
CA PRO A 29 15.18 2.68 7.29
C PRO A 29 15.13 1.44 8.20
N ALA A 30 15.87 0.39 7.84
CA ALA A 30 15.90 -0.85 8.63
C ALA A 30 16.39 -0.64 10.08
N ALA A 31 17.33 0.28 10.28
CA ALA A 31 17.88 0.60 11.60
C ALA A 31 16.88 1.31 12.54
N GLU A 32 15.75 1.80 12.02
CA GLU A 32 14.78 2.60 12.77
C GLU A 32 13.39 1.94 12.85
N GLN A 33 13.29 0.63 12.54
CA GLN A 33 12.00 -0.08 12.53
C GLN A 33 11.32 -0.13 13.91
N ASP A 34 12.09 -0.06 14.99
CA ASP A 34 11.55 -0.05 16.36
C ASP A 34 11.37 1.38 16.92
N GLY A 35 11.61 2.41 16.10
CA GLY A 35 11.58 3.81 16.52
C GLY A 35 10.17 4.43 16.53
N GLU A 36 10.04 5.55 17.25
CA GLU A 36 8.78 6.30 17.34
C GLU A 36 8.21 6.72 15.98
N ILE A 37 9.08 7.01 15.01
CA ILE A 37 8.66 7.40 13.66
C ILE A 37 7.91 6.24 12.98
N LYS A 38 8.39 5.00 13.10
CA LYS A 38 7.70 3.83 12.55
C LYS A 38 6.33 3.64 13.21
N ALA A 39 6.27 3.70 14.54
CA ALA A 39 5.01 3.57 15.27
C ALA A 39 3.97 4.63 14.86
N ARG A 40 4.39 5.90 14.67
CA ARG A 40 3.51 6.98 14.19
C ARG A 40 3.05 6.75 12.75
N LEU A 41 3.92 6.26 11.88
CA LEU A 41 3.57 5.96 10.49
C LEU A 41 2.60 4.78 10.38
N ASP A 42 2.77 3.74 11.21
CA ASP A 42 1.85 2.60 11.25
C ASP A 42 0.44 3.05 11.63
N GLN A 43 0.31 3.86 12.69
CA GLN A 43 -0.97 4.45 13.07
C GLN A 43 -1.56 5.33 11.96
N LEU A 44 -0.71 6.09 11.25
CA LEU A 44 -1.17 6.90 10.12
C LEU A 44 -1.68 6.04 8.96
N HIS A 45 -1.05 4.90 8.67
CA HIS A 45 -1.51 3.97 7.63
C HIS A 45 -2.87 3.36 7.99
N LEU A 46 -3.07 2.94 9.25
CA LEU A 46 -4.37 2.47 9.71
C LEU A 46 -5.45 3.55 9.60
N ARG A 47 -5.14 4.80 9.96
CA ARG A 47 -6.07 5.94 9.80
C ARG A 47 -6.44 6.20 8.34
N LYS A 48 -5.48 6.07 7.40
CA LYS A 48 -5.76 6.17 5.96
C LYS A 48 -6.73 5.09 5.52
N ILE A 49 -6.58 3.86 6.01
CA ILE A 49 -7.48 2.74 5.71
C ILE A 49 -8.88 3.03 6.28
N ALA A 50 -8.97 3.50 7.53
CA ALA A 50 -10.24 3.83 8.16
C ALA A 50 -11.03 4.90 7.37
N LEU A 51 -10.34 5.92 6.85
CA LEU A 51 -10.92 7.00 6.03
C LEU A 51 -11.29 6.56 4.60
N SER A 52 -10.69 5.48 4.09
CA SER A 52 -10.91 5.01 2.72
C SER A 52 -12.18 4.18 2.59
N ASP A 53 -12.82 4.20 1.42
CA ASP A 53 -13.95 3.33 1.10
C ASP A 53 -13.51 1.89 0.80
N ARG A 54 -12.28 1.71 0.30
CA ARG A 54 -11.69 0.41 -0.06
C ARG A 54 -10.17 0.46 -0.04
N VAL A 55 -9.53 -0.71 -0.02
CA VAL A 55 -8.08 -0.88 -0.15
C VAL A 55 -7.75 -1.56 -1.48
N VAL A 56 -6.71 -1.05 -2.16
CA VAL A 56 -6.11 -1.68 -3.35
C VAL A 56 -4.68 -2.07 -3.02
N VAL A 57 -4.41 -3.36 -3.01
CA VAL A 57 -3.07 -3.91 -2.74
C VAL A 57 -2.37 -4.14 -4.08
N VAL A 58 -1.24 -3.46 -4.28
CA VAL A 58 -0.42 -3.61 -5.48
C VAL A 58 0.65 -4.67 -5.24
N THR A 59 0.70 -5.67 -6.11
CA THR A 59 1.66 -6.78 -6.05
C THR A 59 1.97 -7.29 -7.45
N ASP A 60 3.05 -8.05 -7.58
CA ASP A 60 3.35 -8.87 -8.78
C ASP A 60 2.57 -10.20 -8.75
N SER A 61 2.76 -11.01 -9.79
CA SER A 61 2.18 -12.36 -9.93
C SER A 61 2.52 -13.33 -8.79
N SER A 62 3.54 -13.05 -7.97
CA SER A 62 3.86 -13.85 -6.79
C SER A 62 2.94 -13.58 -5.59
N LEU A 63 2.08 -12.56 -5.68
CA LEU A 63 1.22 -12.10 -4.59
C LEU A 63 2.00 -11.73 -3.31
N TYR A 64 3.24 -11.25 -3.47
CA TYR A 64 4.08 -10.89 -2.35
C TYR A 64 3.47 -9.77 -1.49
N THR A 65 3.36 -10.02 -0.19
CA THR A 65 3.03 -9.02 0.83
C THR A 65 4.00 -9.12 1.99
N GLY A 66 4.48 -7.97 2.48
CA GLY A 66 5.30 -7.90 3.69
C GLY A 66 4.44 -7.84 4.97
N PRO A 67 5.03 -8.05 6.16
CA PRO A 67 4.29 -8.06 7.43
C PRO A 67 3.46 -6.80 7.69
N SER A 68 3.97 -5.61 7.36
CA SER A 68 3.22 -4.35 7.50
C SER A 68 1.96 -4.34 6.63
N THR A 69 2.09 -4.77 5.37
CA THR A 69 0.97 -4.86 4.43
C THR A 69 -0.04 -5.91 4.87
N GLN A 70 0.42 -7.05 5.41
CA GLN A 70 -0.48 -8.08 5.95
C GLN A 70 -1.28 -7.57 7.15
N ALA A 71 -0.65 -6.83 8.07
CA ALA A 71 -1.35 -6.19 9.19
C ALA A 71 -2.38 -5.15 8.73
N GLU A 72 -2.04 -4.36 7.71
CA GLU A 72 -2.95 -3.40 7.08
C GLU A 72 -4.15 -4.08 6.40
N ILE A 73 -3.92 -5.20 5.69
CA ILE A 73 -4.98 -6.01 5.06
C ILE A 73 -5.90 -6.60 6.14
N ALA A 74 -5.35 -7.15 7.21
CA ALA A 74 -6.14 -7.67 8.33
C ALA A 74 -7.00 -6.56 8.96
N TYR A 75 -6.42 -5.40 9.23
CA TYR A 75 -7.17 -4.25 9.74
C TYR A 75 -8.29 -3.82 8.80
N ALA A 76 -8.07 -3.81 7.49
CA ALA A 76 -9.11 -3.50 6.51
C ALA A 76 -10.28 -4.49 6.61
N PHE A 77 -10.00 -5.80 6.67
CA PHE A 77 -11.04 -6.82 6.81
C PHE A 77 -11.80 -6.70 8.13
N ASP A 78 -11.11 -6.49 9.25
CA ASP A 78 -11.72 -6.34 10.57
C ASP A 78 -12.66 -5.12 10.64
N ASN A 79 -12.41 -4.10 9.82
CA ASN A 79 -13.23 -2.89 9.73
C ASN A 79 -14.21 -2.90 8.54
N GLY A 80 -14.43 -4.06 7.90
CA GLY A 80 -15.38 -4.22 6.80
C GLY A 80 -15.01 -3.44 5.53
N LYS A 81 -13.73 -3.07 5.36
CA LYS A 81 -13.24 -2.37 4.17
C LYS A 81 -12.91 -3.41 3.08
N PRO A 82 -13.54 -3.33 1.89
CA PRO A 82 -13.22 -4.23 0.79
C PRO A 82 -11.74 -4.12 0.38
N VAL A 83 -11.08 -5.26 0.17
CA VAL A 83 -9.70 -5.34 -0.31
C VAL A 83 -9.70 -5.91 -1.72
N SER A 84 -9.03 -5.24 -2.64
CA SER A 84 -8.83 -5.68 -4.02
C SER A 84 -7.36 -5.72 -4.38
N TRP A 85 -7.00 -6.54 -5.37
CA TRP A 85 -5.61 -6.74 -5.78
C TRP A 85 -5.36 -6.15 -7.17
N ALA A 86 -4.31 -5.36 -7.30
CA ALA A 86 -3.81 -4.85 -8.56
C ALA A 86 -2.51 -5.60 -8.89
N LEU A 87 -2.63 -6.66 -9.69
CA LEU A 87 -1.48 -7.38 -10.22
C LEU A 87 -0.78 -6.49 -11.26
N ARG A 88 0.49 -6.20 -11.00
CA ARG A 88 1.34 -5.36 -11.84
C ARG A 88 2.72 -5.99 -11.89
N GLU A 89 3.23 -6.15 -13.10
CA GLU A 89 4.62 -6.53 -13.32
C GLU A 89 5.43 -5.27 -13.54
N THR A 90 6.64 -5.21 -12.97
CA THR A 90 7.63 -4.26 -13.49
C THR A 90 7.89 -4.62 -14.93
N ALA A 91 7.78 -3.66 -15.86
CA ALA A 91 8.19 -3.87 -17.24
C ALA A 91 9.60 -4.46 -17.22
N GLY A 92 9.72 -5.72 -17.64
CA GLY A 92 11.01 -6.40 -17.75
C GLY A 92 11.92 -5.50 -18.58
N GLY A 93 13.11 -5.21 -18.08
CA GLY A 93 14.11 -4.46 -18.82
C GLY A 93 14.39 -5.17 -20.14
N VAL A 94 13.80 -4.66 -21.22
CA VAL A 94 14.33 -4.88 -22.55
C VAL A 94 15.49 -3.90 -22.69
N ARG A 95 16.69 -4.43 -22.54
CA ARG A 95 17.85 -3.97 -23.31
C ARG A 95 18.24 -5.12 -24.22
#